data_AF-A0A7C2N8K4-F1
#
_entry.id   AF-A0A7C2N8K4-F1
#
_cell.length_a   1.000
_cell.length_b   1.000
_cell.length_c   1.000
_cell.angle_alpha   90.00
_cell.angle_beta   90.00
_cell.angle_gamma   90.00
#
_symmetry.space_group_name_H-M   'P 1'
#
loop_
_entity.id
_entity.type
_entity.pdbx_description
1 polymer ?
#
loop_
_entity_poly.entity_id
_entity_poly.type
_entity_poly.pdbx_seq_one_letter_code
_entity_poly.pdbx_strand_id
1 'polypeptide(L)'
;MRKVFAANLTFLLFVVAAFAQHPNLQVGFKPEQAYQVGEIDSVDLFNGTVSLQIPIGQSYPLNAGMSYGLSVSYNSKVWEYGIQIFSTCQPPYDDVSVPQAFPSRRSNAGLGFRLS
;
A
#
# COMPACT_ATOMS: atom_id res chain seq x y z
N MET A 1 34.59 25.78 7.42
CA MET A 1 34.18 24.38 7.13
C MET A 1 32.93 23.95 7.89
N ARG A 2 32.86 24.10 9.23
CA ARG A 2 31.72 23.67 10.06
C ARG A 2 30.36 24.30 9.70
N LYS A 3 30.33 25.58 9.30
CA LYS A 3 29.10 26.28 8.85
C LYS A 3 28.58 25.80 7.48
N VAL A 4 29.49 25.42 6.58
CA VAL A 4 29.16 24.87 5.26
C VAL A 4 28.61 23.46 5.41
N PHE A 5 29.17 22.67 6.32
CA PHE A 5 28.67 21.33 6.64
C PHE A 5 27.25 21.39 7.25
N ALA A 6 27.00 22.32 8.17
CA ALA A 6 25.68 22.54 8.74
C ALA A 6 24.65 22.98 7.68
N ALA A 7 25.00 23.91 6.79
CA ALA A 7 24.11 24.35 5.72
C ALA A 7 23.74 23.21 4.74
N ASN A 8 24.71 22.36 4.37
CA ASN A 8 24.44 21.19 3.53
C ASN A 8 23.55 20.15 4.24
N LEU A 9 23.74 19.93 5.54
CA LEU A 9 22.89 19.03 6.32
C LEU A 9 21.46 19.55 6.43
N THR A 10 21.27 20.84 6.67
CA THR A 10 19.95 21.47 6.72
C THR A 10 19.24 21.42 5.36
N PHE A 11 19.97 21.62 4.27
CA PHE A 11 19.42 21.49 2.92
C PHE A 11 18.99 20.04 2.62
N LEU A 12 19.81 19.05 3.01
CA LEU A 12 19.47 17.64 2.82
C LEU A 12 18.20 17.24 3.59
N LEU A 13 18.05 17.73 4.83
CA LEU A 13 16.86 17.47 5.65
C LEU A 13 15.59 18.11 5.06
N PHE A 14 15.71 19.28 4.42
CA PHE A 14 14.58 19.94 3.76
C PHE A 14 14.11 19.18 2.50
N VAL A 15 15.04 18.60 1.74
CA VAL A 15 14.70 17.82 0.53
C VAL A 15 13.94 16.55 0.86
N VAL A 16 14.25 15.88 1.98
CA VAL A 16 13.57 14.64 2.39
C VAL A 16 12.11 14.89 2.79
N ALA A 17 11.81 16.04 3.41
CA ALA A 17 10.44 16.39 3.81
C ALA A 17 9.51 16.68 2.62
N ALA A 18 10.06 17.04 1.45
CA ALA A 18 9.28 17.38 0.26
C ALA A 18 8.73 16.15 -0.51
N PHE A 19 9.17 14.93 -0.17
CA PHE A 19 8.67 13.68 -0.77
C PHE A 19 7.51 13.05 0.01
N ALA A 20 6.67 13.88 0.65
CA ALA A 20 5.47 13.38 1.32
C ALA A 20 4.42 12.94 0.28
N GLN A 21 4.13 11.63 0.25
CA GLN A 21 3.07 11.07 -0.59
C GLN A 21 1.71 11.63 -0.17
N HIS A 22 0.84 11.94 -1.13
CA HIS A 22 -0.51 12.44 -0.86
C HIS A 22 -1.24 11.48 0.11
N PRO A 23 -1.93 11.96 1.16
CA PRO A 23 -2.52 11.10 2.20
C PRO A 23 -3.41 9.98 1.64
N ASN A 24 -4.25 10.30 0.64
CA ASN A 24 -5.11 9.32 -0.02
C ASN A 24 -4.37 8.25 -0.82
N LEU A 25 -3.09 8.44 -1.12
CA LEU A 25 -2.25 7.47 -1.81
C LEU A 25 -1.35 6.69 -0.86
N GLN A 26 -1.20 7.11 0.40
CA GLN A 26 -0.34 6.41 1.36
C GLN A 26 -0.85 4.98 1.58
N VAL A 27 0.06 4.01 1.53
CA VAL A 27 -0.19 2.59 1.78
C VAL A 27 0.61 2.12 2.99
N GLY A 28 0.16 1.05 3.63
CA GLY A 28 0.78 0.49 4.84
C GLY A 28 -0.08 0.69 6.08
N PHE A 29 0.17 -0.12 7.11
CA PHE A 29 -0.56 -0.08 8.37
C PHE A 29 0.21 0.73 9.41
N LYS A 30 -0.44 1.72 10.01
CA LYS A 30 0.09 2.55 11.10
C LYS A 30 -0.80 2.37 12.34
N PRO A 31 -0.35 1.62 13.36
CA PRO A 31 -1.17 1.29 14.53
C PRO A 31 -1.70 2.53 15.25
N GLU A 32 -0.90 3.58 15.34
CA GLU A 32 -1.24 4.87 15.96
C GLU A 32 -2.34 5.66 15.26
N GLN A 33 -2.65 5.31 14.01
CA GLN A 33 -3.69 5.96 13.19
C GLN A 33 -4.90 5.06 12.95
N ALA A 34 -4.85 3.82 13.46
CA ALA A 34 -5.92 2.85 13.29
C ALA A 34 -6.99 3.03 14.37
N TYR A 35 -8.24 3.17 13.94
CA TYR A 35 -9.44 3.06 14.75
C TYR A 35 -10.06 1.69 14.51
N GLN A 36 -10.09 0.86 15.54
CA GLN A 36 -10.58 -0.51 15.47
C GLN A 36 -12.09 -0.54 15.77
N VAL A 37 -12.90 -1.04 14.83
CA VAL A 37 -14.37 -1.15 14.95
C VAL A 37 -14.77 -2.62 15.12
N GLY A 38 -14.16 -3.32 16.08
CA GLY A 38 -14.41 -4.75 16.32
C GLY A 38 -13.13 -5.58 16.30
N GLU A 39 -13.22 -6.90 16.36
CA GLU A 39 -12.01 -7.76 16.42
C GLU A 39 -11.37 -8.02 15.04
N ILE A 40 -12.12 -7.85 13.94
CA ILE A 40 -11.74 -8.34 12.61
C ILE A 40 -11.29 -7.19 11.68
N ASP A 41 -11.79 -5.97 11.91
CA ASP A 41 -11.61 -4.82 11.04
C ASP A 41 -11.02 -3.60 11.75
N SER A 42 -10.23 -2.83 11.01
CA SER A 42 -9.76 -1.53 11.46
C SER A 42 -9.75 -0.52 10.33
N VAL A 43 -10.03 0.73 10.68
CA VAL A 43 -10.07 1.88 9.78
C VAL A 43 -8.96 2.85 10.16
N ASP A 44 -8.08 3.16 9.21
CA ASP A 44 -7.07 4.21 9.38
C ASP A 44 -7.75 5.59 9.29
N LEU A 45 -7.74 6.35 10.38
CA LEU A 45 -8.38 7.67 10.45
C LEU A 45 -7.64 8.76 9.67
N PHE A 46 -6.38 8.52 9.32
CA PHE A 46 -5.57 9.47 8.56
C PHE A 46 -5.87 9.41 7.06
N ASN A 47 -6.13 8.20 6.52
CA ASN A 47 -6.27 8.00 5.08
C ASN A 47 -7.53 7.22 4.66
N GLY A 48 -8.39 6.84 5.61
CA GLY A 48 -9.64 6.12 5.37
C GLY A 48 -9.49 4.67 4.93
N THR A 49 -8.31 4.07 5.07
CA THR A 49 -8.10 2.67 4.67
C THR A 49 -8.83 1.73 5.60
N VAL A 50 -9.53 0.76 5.04
CA VAL A 50 -10.10 -0.36 5.79
C VAL A 50 -9.18 -1.56 5.63
N SER A 51 -8.80 -2.18 6.75
CA SER A 51 -8.04 -3.42 6.77
C SER A 51 -8.78 -4.50 7.53
N LEU A 52 -8.71 -5.74 7.04
CA LEU A 52 -9.35 -6.91 7.65
C LEU A 52 -8.30 -8.01 7.82
N GLN A 53 -8.39 -8.75 8.92
CA GLN A 53 -7.57 -9.95 9.14
C GLN A 53 -8.46 -11.10 9.60
N ILE A 54 -8.55 -12.15 8.78
CA ILE A 54 -9.42 -13.30 9.04
C ILE A 54 -8.55 -14.57 9.07
N PRO A 55 -8.34 -15.18 10.25
CA PRO A 55 -7.73 -16.50 10.35
C PRO A 55 -8.59 -17.55 9.64
N ILE A 56 -7.97 -18.39 8.83
CA ILE A 56 -8.63 -19.48 8.12
C ILE A 56 -8.31 -20.79 8.84
N GLY A 57 -9.28 -21.28 9.59
CA GLY A 57 -9.16 -22.54 10.32
C GLY A 57 -8.28 -22.43 11.56
N GLN A 58 -7.70 -23.56 11.94
CA GLN A 58 -6.88 -23.69 13.15
C GLN A 58 -5.39 -23.54 12.84
N SER A 59 -4.59 -23.33 13.90
CA SER A 59 -3.14 -23.43 13.82
C SER A 59 -2.71 -24.90 13.85
N TYR A 60 -1.79 -25.26 12.96
CA TYR A 60 -1.24 -26.60 12.79
C TYR A 60 0.18 -26.66 13.40
N PRO A 61 0.39 -27.42 14.49
CA PRO A 61 1.71 -27.52 15.12
C PRO A 61 2.69 -28.33 14.27
N LEU A 62 3.96 -27.91 14.25
CA LEU A 62 5.07 -28.47 13.47
C LEU A 62 6.19 -29.09 14.35
N ASN A 63 5.88 -29.39 15.61
CA ASN A 63 6.83 -29.75 16.69
C ASN A 63 7.72 -28.58 17.16
N ALA A 64 8.39 -28.79 18.30
CA ALA A 64 9.31 -27.80 18.92
C ALA A 64 8.69 -26.41 19.20
N GLY A 65 7.38 -26.35 19.45
CA GLY A 65 6.67 -25.09 19.72
C GLY A 65 6.38 -24.24 18.48
N MET A 66 6.70 -24.73 17.28
CA MET A 66 6.35 -24.06 16.03
C MET A 66 4.96 -24.48 15.56
N SER A 67 4.22 -23.55 14.94
CA SER A 67 2.95 -23.83 14.30
C SER A 67 2.75 -22.92 13.10
N TYR A 68 1.99 -23.37 12.11
CA TYR A 68 1.56 -22.53 11.00
C TYR A 68 0.03 -22.43 10.95
N GLY A 69 -0.50 -21.31 10.50
CA GLY A 69 -1.91 -21.11 10.23
C GLY A 69 -2.05 -20.29 8.96
N LEU A 70 -3.20 -20.40 8.30
CA LEU A 70 -3.51 -19.59 7.15
C LEU A 70 -4.35 -18.40 7.58
N SER A 71 -4.14 -17.27 6.93
CA SER A 71 -4.91 -16.07 7.18
C SER A 71 -5.16 -15.31 5.90
N VAL A 72 -6.32 -14.68 5.81
CA VAL A 72 -6.66 -13.78 4.72
C VAL A 72 -6.59 -12.36 5.26
N SER A 73 -5.75 -11.54 4.64
CA SER A 73 -5.63 -10.12 4.89
C SER A 73 -6.27 -9.34 3.74
N TYR A 74 -6.99 -8.25 4.07
CA TYR A 74 -7.59 -7.34 3.09
C TYR A 74 -7.14 -5.91 3.34
N ASN A 75 -7.04 -5.13 2.27
CA ASN A 75 -6.81 -3.70 2.32
C ASN A 75 -7.70 -3.01 1.27
N SER A 76 -8.41 -1.95 1.64
CA SER A 76 -9.31 -1.24 0.71
C SER A 76 -8.60 -0.43 -0.37
N LYS A 77 -7.30 -0.15 -0.23
CA LYS A 77 -6.48 0.48 -1.28
C LYS A 77 -5.95 -0.58 -2.25
N VAL A 78 -6.88 -1.17 -3.00
CA VAL A 78 -6.60 -2.30 -3.90
C VAL A 78 -5.97 -1.88 -5.23
N TRP A 79 -5.94 -0.59 -5.55
CA TRP A 79 -5.55 -0.09 -6.86
C TRP A 79 -4.13 0.48 -6.84
N GLU A 80 -3.34 0.05 -7.82
CA GLU A 80 -2.08 0.67 -8.21
C GLU A 80 -2.34 1.54 -9.45
N TYR A 81 -1.68 2.69 -9.54
CA TYR A 81 -1.89 3.66 -10.60
C TYR A 81 -0.65 3.73 -11.50
N GLY A 82 -0.88 3.83 -12.80
CA GLY A 82 0.18 3.99 -13.80
C GLY A 82 -0.34 4.61 -15.09
N ILE A 83 0.56 4.75 -16.06
CA ILE A 83 0.22 5.25 -17.39
C ILE A 83 0.29 4.07 -18.35
N GLN A 84 -0.76 3.86 -19.14
CA GLN A 84 -0.71 3.00 -20.32
C GLN A 84 -0.74 3.84 -21.57
N ILE A 85 0.00 3.39 -22.58
CA ILE A 85 0.07 4.04 -23.88
C ILE A 85 -0.81 3.24 -24.84
N PHE A 86 -1.78 3.92 -25.44
CA PHE A 86 -2.66 3.37 -26.47
C PHE A 86 -2.40 4.10 -27.78
N SER A 87 -2.22 3.36 -28.87
CA SER A 87 -2.18 3.96 -30.20
C SER A 87 -3.60 4.15 -30.73
N THR A 88 -3.92 5.34 -31.25
CA THR A 88 -5.24 5.62 -31.83
C THR A 88 -5.47 4.74 -33.06
N CYS A 89 -6.72 4.36 -33.35
CA CYS A 89 -7.05 3.58 -34.55
C CYS A 89 -7.31 4.45 -35.79
N GLN A 90 -7.09 5.77 -35.71
CA GLN A 90 -7.40 6.73 -36.78
C GLN A 90 -6.14 7.49 -37.21
N PRO A 91 -5.88 7.64 -38.53
CA PRO A 91 -4.77 8.45 -39.01
C PRO A 91 -4.89 9.94 -38.61
N PRO A 92 -3.79 10.61 -38.21
CA PRO A 92 -2.47 10.03 -37.93
C PRO A 92 -2.53 9.16 -36.66
N TYR A 93 -2.05 7.92 -36.76
CA TYR A 93 -1.96 6.99 -35.63
C TYR A 93 -1.02 7.62 -34.59
N ASP A 94 -1.57 8.09 -33.48
CA ASP A 94 -0.85 8.80 -32.43
C ASP A 94 -0.92 8.02 -31.12
N ASP A 95 0.13 8.11 -30.32
CA ASP A 95 0.18 7.48 -29.01
C ASP A 95 -0.44 8.40 -27.94
N VAL A 96 -1.47 7.88 -27.26
CA VAL A 96 -2.16 8.57 -26.18
C VAL A 96 -1.80 7.91 -24.86
N SER A 97 -1.25 8.71 -23.95
CA SER A 97 -0.99 8.31 -22.57
C SER A 97 -2.29 8.41 -21.76
N VAL A 98 -2.78 7.28 -21.26
CA VAL A 98 -4.01 7.19 -20.48
C VAL A 98 -3.66 6.76 -19.05
N PRO A 99 -4.05 7.53 -18.02
CA PRO A 99 -3.92 7.10 -16.64
C PRO A 99 -4.84 5.90 -16.39
N GLN A 100 -4.29 4.85 -15.80
CA GLN A 100 -5.03 3.63 -15.50
C GLN A 100 -4.79 3.16 -14.08
N ALA A 101 -5.83 2.53 -13.53
CA ALA A 101 -5.78 1.81 -12.27
C ALA A 101 -5.79 0.30 -12.56
N PHE A 102 -4.89 -0.44 -11.93
CA PHE A 102 -4.84 -1.90 -11.98
C PHE A 102 -4.90 -2.46 -10.56
N PRO A 103 -5.52 -3.63 -10.35
CA PRO A 103 -5.57 -4.22 -9.02
C PRO A 103 -4.15 -4.58 -8.58
N SER A 104 -3.89 -4.50 -7.28
CA SER A 104 -2.57 -4.73 -6.73
C SER A 104 -2.08 -6.12 -7.08
N ARG A 105 -0.84 -6.20 -7.55
CA ARG A 105 -0.21 -7.47 -7.93
C ARG A 105 0.07 -8.38 -6.73
N ARG A 106 -0.05 -7.84 -5.51
CA ARG A 106 0.17 -8.58 -4.25
C ARG A 106 -1.07 -9.32 -3.77
N SER A 107 -2.24 -9.06 -4.35
CA SER A 107 -3.48 -9.75 -4.01
C SER A 107 -3.55 -11.11 -4.73
N ASN A 108 -3.19 -12.20 -4.03
CA ASN A 108 -3.25 -13.57 -4.58
C ASN A 108 -4.61 -14.26 -4.38
N ALA A 109 -5.53 -13.64 -3.63
CA ALA A 109 -6.86 -14.16 -3.36
C ALA A 109 -7.98 -13.25 -3.92
N GLY A 110 -7.64 -12.39 -4.89
CA GLY A 110 -8.57 -11.48 -5.58
C GLY A 110 -8.68 -10.10 -4.94
N LEU A 111 -8.90 -9.06 -5.75
CA LEU A 111 -9.25 -7.66 -5.38
C LEU A 111 -8.90 -7.22 -3.94
N GLY A 112 -7.61 -7.09 -3.60
CA GLY A 112 -7.17 -6.63 -2.27
C GLY A 112 -6.91 -7.72 -1.24
N PHE A 113 -7.47 -8.91 -1.43
CA PHE A 113 -7.26 -10.05 -0.54
C PHE A 113 -5.93 -10.74 -0.81
N ARG A 114 -5.23 -11.03 0.28
CA ARG A 114 -4.00 -11.81 0.30
C ARG A 114 -4.12 -12.95 1.30
N LEU A 115 -4.00 -14.18 0.81
CA LEU A 115 -3.89 -15.40 1.60
C LEU A 115 -2.41 -15.67 1.92
N SER A 116 -2.08 -15.84 3.19
CA SER A 116 -0.74 -16.20 3.69
C SER A 116 -0.79 -16.96 5.01
#